data_AF-A0A838DAU9-F1
#
_entry.id   AF-A0A838DAU9-F1
#
_cell.length_a   1.000
_cell.length_b   1.000
_cell.length_c   1.000
_cell.angle_alpha   90.00
_cell.angle_beta   90.00
_cell.angle_gamma   90.00
#
_symmetry.space_group_name_H-M   'P 1'
#
loop_
_entity.id
_entity.type
_entity.pdbx_description
1 polymer ?
#
loop_
_entity_poly.entity_id
_entity_poly.type
_entity_poly.pdbx_seq_one_letter_code
_entity_poly.pdbx_strand_id
1 'polypeptide(L)'
;AALSSFLFAFVLSAAPALHEHLHSDAAHSQHECAITIVESGIETGDAPLAVAAPEAVTFFSTAAALHPVWVPALFQQAHVFAHAPPALS
;
A
#
# COMPACT_ATOMS: atom_id res chain seq x y z
N ALA A 1 13.26 -11.26 3.38
CA ALA A 1 12.48 -12.09 2.44
C ALA A 1 11.57 -11.24 1.57
N ALA A 2 10.63 -10.46 2.14
CA ALA A 2 9.64 -9.68 1.39
C ALA A 2 10.21 -8.75 0.29
N LEU A 3 11.30 -8.01 0.58
CA LEU A 3 11.92 -7.12 -0.41
C LEU A 3 12.47 -7.88 -1.63
N SER A 4 13.08 -9.05 -1.41
CA SER A 4 13.61 -9.88 -2.49
C SER A 4 12.50 -10.41 -3.38
N SER A 5 11.38 -10.83 -2.80
CA SER A 5 10.21 -11.31 -3.54
C SER A 5 9.57 -10.18 -4.34
N PHE A 6 9.51 -8.97 -3.78
CA PHE A 6 9.01 -7.80 -4.48
C PHE A 6 9.90 -7.39 -5.65
N LEU A 7 11.22 -7.31 -5.46
CA LEU A 7 12.16 -7.00 -6.54
C LEU A 7 12.12 -8.04 -7.65
N PHE A 8 11.93 -9.32 -7.30
CA PHE A 8 11.75 -10.39 -8.26
C PHE A 8 10.47 -10.20 -9.09
N ALA A 9 9.33 -9.95 -8.44
CA ALA A 9 8.08 -9.67 -9.14
C ALA A 9 8.17 -8.41 -10.02
N PHE A 10 8.86 -7.37 -9.55
CA PHE A 10 9.10 -6.14 -10.31
C PHE A 10 9.91 -6.37 -11.58
N VAL A 11 11.00 -7.13 -11.49
CA VAL A 11 11.82 -7.47 -12.68
C VAL A 11 11.00 -8.30 -13.68
N LEU A 12 10.18 -9.23 -13.21
CA LEU A 12 9.32 -10.04 -14.08
C LEU A 12 8.22 -9.23 -14.76
N SER A 13 7.64 -8.24 -14.07
CA SER A 13 6.65 -7.31 -14.64
C SER A 13 7.22 -6.52 -15.81
N ALA A 14 8.51 -6.18 -15.77
CA ALA A 14 9.19 -5.49 -16.87
C ALA A 14 9.67 -6.44 -18.01
N ALA A 15 9.50 -7.76 -17.87
CA ALA A 15 9.99 -8.76 -18.82
C ALA A 15 8.98 -9.91 -19.06
N PRO A 16 7.91 -9.67 -19.84
CA PRO A 16 6.81 -10.64 -20.04
C PRO A 16 7.25 -12.01 -20.55
N ALA A 17 8.24 -12.06 -21.45
CA ALA A 17 8.78 -13.34 -21.94
C ALA A 17 9.39 -14.21 -20.82
N LEU A 18 9.97 -13.59 -19.78
CA LEU A 18 10.53 -14.31 -18.64
C LEU A 18 9.44 -14.74 -17.66
N HIS A 19 8.38 -13.94 -17.52
CA HIS A 19 7.19 -14.32 -16.76
C HIS A 19 6.49 -15.54 -17.38
N GLU A 20 6.30 -15.57 -18.71
CA GLU A 20 5.73 -16.72 -19.41
C GLU A 20 6.56 -18.00 -19.29
N HIS A 21 7.88 -17.88 -19.17
CA HIS A 21 8.76 -19.02 -18.90
C HIS A 21 8.59 -19.60 -17.49
N LEU A 22 8.09 -18.82 -16.53
CA LEU A 22 7.87 -19.29 -15.17
C LEU A 22 6.64 -20.19 -15.09
N HIS A 23 5.57 -19.84 -15.82
CA HIS A 23 4.37 -20.67 -15.95
C HIS A 23 3.59 -20.29 -17.23
N SER A 24 3.15 -21.31 -17.96
CA SER A 24 2.55 -21.17 -19.30
C SER A 24 1.18 -20.50 -19.31
N ASP A 25 0.53 -20.37 -18.16
CA ASP A 25 -0.74 -19.69 -18.03
C ASP A 25 -0.62 -18.17 -17.86
N ALA A 26 0.61 -17.63 -17.74
CA ALA A 26 0.87 -16.19 -17.60
C ALA A 26 0.30 -15.34 -18.75
N ALA A 27 0.21 -15.91 -19.96
CA ALA A 27 -0.30 -15.22 -21.14
C ALA A 27 -1.84 -15.11 -21.21
N HIS A 28 -2.57 -15.70 -20.26
CA HIS A 28 -4.03 -15.60 -20.25
C HIS A 28 -4.48 -14.23 -19.76
N SER A 29 -5.45 -13.63 -20.44
CA SER A 29 -5.98 -12.29 -20.11
C SER A 29 -6.68 -12.19 -18.74
N GLN A 30 -6.98 -13.32 -18.10
CA GLN A 30 -7.59 -13.39 -16.77
C GLN A 30 -6.62 -13.94 -15.72
N HIS A 31 -5.33 -14.06 -16.06
CA HIS A 31 -4.33 -14.55 -15.13
C HIS A 31 -3.98 -13.47 -14.10
N GLU A 32 -4.07 -13.83 -12.83
CA GLU A 32 -3.70 -12.95 -11.72
C GLU A 32 -2.62 -13.62 -10.86
N CYS A 33 -1.46 -12.95 -10.74
CA CYS A 33 -0.40 -13.33 -9.83
C CYS A 33 0.31 -12.09 -9.27
N ALA A 34 1.28 -12.30 -8.38
CA ALA A 34 2.04 -11.20 -7.79
C ALA A 34 2.74 -10.30 -8.83
N ILE A 35 3.08 -10.84 -10.01
CA ILE A 35 3.75 -10.10 -11.09
C ILE A 35 2.75 -9.18 -11.80
N THR A 36 1.57 -9.72 -12.17
CA THR A 36 0.52 -8.91 -12.82
C THR A 36 0.01 -7.83 -11.88
N ILE A 37 -0.13 -8.11 -10.57
CA ILE A 37 -0.51 -7.10 -9.57
C ILE A 37 0.53 -5.96 -9.48
N VAL A 38 1.82 -6.26 -9.64
CA VAL A 38 2.87 -5.21 -9.70
C VAL A 38 2.78 -4.39 -10.99
N GLU A 39 2.36 -5.02 -12.10
CA GLU A 39 2.21 -4.37 -13.41
C GLU A 39 0.96 -3.49 -13.51
N SER A 40 -0.22 -4.04 -13.21
CA SER A 40 -1.53 -3.40 -13.36
C SER A 40 -2.01 -2.66 -12.11
N GLY A 41 -1.36 -2.90 -10.97
CA GLY A 41 -1.91 -2.53 -9.67
C GLY A 41 -3.06 -3.45 -9.25
N ILE A 42 -3.54 -3.21 -8.03
CA ILE A 42 -4.71 -3.91 -7.48
C ILE A 42 -5.94 -3.11 -7.93
N GLU A 43 -6.77 -3.69 -8.80
CA GLU A 43 -8.11 -3.19 -8.96
C GLU A 43 -8.87 -3.53 -7.67
N THR A 44 -8.95 -2.58 -6.74
CA THR A 44 -9.96 -2.65 -5.69
C THR A 44 -11.29 -2.48 -6.40
N GLY A 45 -11.89 -3.60 -6.81
CA GLY A 45 -13.27 -3.61 -7.26
C GLY A 45 -14.09 -2.76 -6.30
N ASP A 46 -15.02 -1.97 -6.85
CA ASP A 46 -15.90 -1.03 -6.17
C ASP A 46 -16.88 -1.78 -5.24
N ALA A 47 -16.34 -2.59 -4.35
CA ALA A 47 -17.05 -3.18 -3.24
C ALA A 47 -17.54 -1.97 -2.43
N PRO A 48 -18.86 -1.80 -2.24
CA PRO A 48 -19.35 -0.70 -1.44
C PRO A 48 -18.69 -0.84 -0.08
N LEU A 49 -17.76 0.07 0.21
CA LEU A 49 -17.10 0.15 1.49
C LEU A 49 -18.25 0.42 2.46
N ALA A 50 -18.70 -0.63 3.17
CA ALA A 50 -19.70 -0.50 4.21
C ALA A 50 -18.99 0.20 5.38
N VAL A 51 -18.78 1.51 5.23
CA VAL A 51 -18.33 2.38 6.29
C VAL A 51 -19.51 2.49 7.24
N ALA A 52 -19.59 1.56 8.19
CA ALA A 52 -20.39 1.79 9.37
C ALA A 52 -19.88 3.10 9.99
N ALA A 53 -20.78 4.05 10.23
CA ALA A 53 -20.43 5.27 10.93
C ALA A 53 -19.73 4.87 12.25
N PRO A 54 -18.53 5.39 12.55
CA PRO A 54 -17.86 5.05 13.80
C PRO A 54 -18.77 5.47 14.95
N GLU A 55 -19.11 4.52 15.82
CA GLU A 55 -19.78 4.84 17.07
C GLU A 55 -18.82 5.72 17.89
N ALA A 56 -19.26 6.93 18.21
CA ALA A 56 -18.45 7.88 18.96
C ALA A 56 -18.32 7.39 20.41
N VAL A 57 -17.25 6.64 20.70
CA VAL A 57 -16.91 6.27 22.07
C VAL A 57 -15.90 7.27 22.62
N THR A 58 -16.35 8.09 23.57
CA THR A 58 -15.47 9.01 24.30
C THR A 58 -14.72 8.25 25.40
N PHE A 59 -13.45 7.93 25.14
CA PHE A 59 -12.53 7.49 26.19
C PHE A 59 -11.67 8.68 26.64
N PHE A 60 -11.80 9.07 27.90
CA PHE A 60 -10.88 10.00 28.55
C PHE A 60 -9.83 9.19 29.30
N SER A 61 -8.56 9.33 28.93
CA SER A 61 -7.42 8.81 29.68
C SER A 61 -6.57 9.99 30.13
N THR A 62 -6.10 9.97 31.38
CA THR A 62 -5.11 10.92 31.87
C THR A 62 -3.81 10.67 31.13
N ALA A 63 -3.49 11.55 30.17
CA ALA A 63 -2.24 11.46 29.43
C ALA A 63 -1.06 11.65 30.42
N ALA A 64 -0.11 10.72 30.40
CA ALA A 64 1.15 10.92 31.09
C ALA A 64 1.84 12.18 30.54
N ALA A 65 2.52 12.94 31.40
CA ALA A 65 3.29 14.10 30.97
C ALA A 65 4.38 13.63 29.98
N LEU A 66 4.23 14.02 28.70
CA LEU A 66 5.23 13.76 27.68
C LEU A 66 6.24 14.92 27.67
N HIS A 67 7.52 14.57 27.64
CA HIS A 67 8.60 15.54 27.47
C HIS A 67 9.09 15.50 26.02
N PRO A 68 9.14 16.64 25.31
CA PRO A 68 9.67 16.69 23.96
C PRO A 68 11.18 16.40 23.98
N VAL A 69 11.63 15.50 23.10
CA VAL A 69 13.06 15.25 22.86
C VAL A 69 13.34 15.51 21.39
N TRP A 70 14.38 16.28 21.11
CA TRP A 70 14.86 16.50 19.75
C TRP A 70 15.44 15.19 19.20
N VAL A 71 14.80 14.64 18.17
CA VAL A 71 15.31 13.48 17.44
C VAL A 71 16.01 13.93 16.16
N PRO A 72 17.14 13.30 15.77
CA PRO A 72 17.75 13.53 14.47
C PRO A 72 16.75 13.31 13.33
N ALA A 73 16.84 14.12 12.28
CA ALA A 73 15.93 14.14 11.13
C ALA A 73 16.06 12.93 10.19
N LEU A 74 16.07 11.70 10.72
CA LEU A 74 16.14 10.48 9.90
C LEU A 74 14.83 10.19 9.14
N PHE A 75 13.74 10.87 9.48
CA PHE A 75 12.41 10.64 8.88
C PHE A 75 11.76 11.88 8.23
N GLN A 76 12.50 12.98 8.05
CA GLN A 76 11.95 14.18 7.39
C GLN A 76 11.68 14.00 5.88
N GLN A 77 12.07 12.86 5.28
CA GLN A 77 11.80 12.56 3.86
C GLN A 77 10.60 11.63 3.62
N ALA A 78 9.99 11.07 4.66
CA ALA A 78 8.80 10.23 4.50
C ALA A 78 7.52 11.09 4.52
N HIS A 79 7.36 11.92 3.49
CA HIS A 79 6.15 12.74 3.28
C HIS A 79 5.00 11.91 2.65
N VAL A 80 4.70 10.74 3.22
CA VAL A 80 3.72 9.79 2.65
C VAL A 80 2.26 10.25 2.89
N PHE A 81 2.01 11.09 3.89
CA PHE A 81 0.65 11.50 4.30
C PHE A 81 0.43 13.02 4.30
N ALA A 82 1.15 13.79 3.49
CA ALA A 82 1.04 15.25 3.50
C ALA A 82 -0.06 15.84 2.62
N HIS A 83 -1.06 15.03 2.25
CA HIS A 83 -2.28 15.53 1.64
C HIS A 83 -3.33 15.70 2.73
N ALA A 84 -3.40 16.91 3.31
CA ALA A 84 -4.61 17.30 4.03
C ALA A 84 -5.77 17.35 3.03
N PRO A 85 -7.00 16.94 3.41
CA PRO A 85 -8.16 17.11 2.56
C PRO A 85 -8.32 18.59 2.19
N PRO A 86 -8.74 18.93 0.95
CA PRO A 86 -9.01 20.30 0.59
C PRO A 86 -10.09 20.88 1.53
N ALA A 87 -9.90 22.13 1.93
CA ALA A 87 -10.91 22.84 2.69
C ALA A 87 -12.19 22.94 1.84
N LEU A 88 -13.32 22.51 2.40
CA LEU A 88 -14.63 22.68 1.77
C LEU A 88 -14.94 24.18 1.69
N SER A 89 -15.14 24.69 0.47
CA SER A 89 -15.71 26.01 0.19
C SER A 89 -17.22 25.92 0.04
#